data_AF-A0A8T3UHI0-F1
#
_entry.id   AF-A0A8T3UHI0-F1
#
_cell.length_a   1.000
_cell.length_b   1.000
_cell.length_c   1.000
_cell.angle_alpha   90.00
_cell.angle_beta   90.00
_cell.angle_gamma   90.00
#
_symmetry.space_group_name_H-M   'P 1'
#
loop_
_entity.id
_entity.type
_entity.pdbx_description
1 polymer ?
#
loop_
_entity_poly.entity_id
_entity_poly.type
_entity_poly.pdbx_seq_one_letter_code
_entity_poly.pdbx_strand_id
1 'polypeptide(L)'
;MNIKVYVDKIKKWVQISSDEVLDVNKNLSDLKDKEAAITNLGLYEKFISKEALESGFLPDVFTPDNIVTNSTHQFVTDEEKNKWNNKLNAPITMQDHLENNQIGYDSANSKFYIGLNNQNVLLGGSSCFDNIIVVNGFFSGNSQPTVIRNNKFNEAGQLITPVFVDVQCVEYTAGDLGEVSVSYTTDSISIYNTGSFTGSFQCLIVYPLGSVNE
;
A
#
# COMPACT_ATOMS: atom_id res chain seq x y z
N MET A 1 44.75 16.51 -59.80
CA MET A 1 43.33 16.16 -59.56
C MET A 1 42.86 15.31 -60.73
N ASN A 2 42.78 13.99 -60.56
CA ASN A 2 42.26 13.12 -61.60
C ASN A 2 40.81 12.76 -61.26
N ILE A 3 39.87 13.20 -62.09
CA ILE A 3 38.44 12.92 -61.92
C ILE A 3 38.07 11.89 -62.98
N LYS A 4 37.52 10.75 -62.56
CA LYS A 4 36.97 9.75 -63.49
C LYS A 4 35.47 10.01 -63.65
N VAL A 5 35.08 10.37 -64.86
CA VAL A 5 33.70 10.65 -65.26
C VAL A 5 33.22 9.63 -66.28
N TYR A 6 31.95 9.24 -66.17
CA TYR A 6 31.25 8.44 -67.16
C TYR A 6 29.99 9.18 -67.61
N VAL A 7 29.59 8.95 -68.86
CA VAL A 7 28.36 9.51 -69.42
C VAL A 7 27.30 8.42 -69.42
N ASP A 8 26.23 8.63 -68.65
CA ASP A 8 25.13 7.66 -68.58
C ASP A 8 24.28 7.63 -69.87
N LYS A 9 23.31 6.70 -69.94
CA LYS A 9 22.44 6.54 -71.12
C LYS A 9 21.56 7.77 -71.42
N ILE A 10 21.41 8.69 -70.47
CA ILE A 10 20.66 9.95 -70.55
C ILE A 10 21.61 11.12 -70.91
N LYS A 11 22.87 10.83 -71.24
CA LYS A 11 23.92 11.80 -71.60
C LYS A 11 24.24 12.80 -70.49
N LYS A 12 24.01 12.45 -69.22
CA LYS A 12 24.49 13.26 -68.10
C LYS A 12 25.86 12.80 -67.66
N TRP A 13 26.74 13.77 -67.40
CA TRP A 13 28.05 13.53 -66.80
C TRP A 13 27.85 13.17 -65.34
N VAL A 14 28.21 11.95 -64.98
CA VAL A 14 28.18 11.48 -63.59
C VAL A 14 29.62 11.29 -63.14
N GLN A 15 30.00 12.01 -62.08
CA GLN A 15 31.27 11.82 -61.40
C GLN A 15 31.21 10.49 -60.64
N ILE A 16 32.11 9.56 -60.99
CA ILE A 16 32.08 8.20 -60.44
C ILE A 16 33.08 8.05 -59.29
N SER A 17 34.19 8.79 -59.35
CA SER A 17 35.17 8.89 -58.28
C SER A 17 36.07 10.11 -58.49
N SER A 18 36.50 10.71 -57.40
CA SER A 18 37.57 11.72 -57.38
C SER A 18 38.52 11.39 -56.24
N ASP A 19 39.80 11.70 -56.42
CA ASP A 19 40.84 11.48 -55.39
C ASP A 19 40.57 12.24 -54.07
N GLU A 20 39.58 13.15 -54.04
CA GLU A 20 39.13 13.90 -52.85
C GLU A 20 37.94 13.27 -52.12
N VAL A 21 37.28 12.26 -52.70
CA VAL A 21 36.05 11.65 -52.14
C VAL A 21 36.20 10.14 -52.06
N LEU A 22 35.83 9.57 -50.92
CA LEU A 22 35.90 8.13 -50.66
C LEU A 22 35.02 7.34 -51.64
N ASP A 23 35.56 6.27 -52.22
CA ASP A 23 34.84 5.36 -53.11
C ASP A 23 34.04 4.34 -52.29
N VAL A 24 32.71 4.41 -52.42
CA VAL A 24 31.77 3.52 -51.71
C VAL A 24 32.01 2.03 -52.00
N ASN A 25 32.58 1.68 -53.15
CA ASN A 25 32.83 0.29 -53.53
C ASN A 25 34.12 -0.28 -52.93
N LYS A 26 34.95 0.58 -52.34
CA LYS A 26 36.24 0.19 -51.77
C LYS A 26 36.20 -0.04 -50.27
N ASN A 27 35.04 0.08 -49.64
CA ASN A 27 34.84 -0.17 -48.20
C ASN A 27 35.91 0.51 -47.33
N LEU A 28 36.19 1.80 -47.59
CA LEU A 28 37.16 2.62 -46.85
C LEU A 28 38.62 2.15 -46.95
N SER A 29 38.95 1.24 -47.88
CA SER A 29 40.35 0.84 -48.12
C SER A 29 41.20 1.93 -48.76
N ASP A 30 40.55 2.91 -49.41
CA ASP A 30 41.13 4.10 -50.01
C ASP A 30 41.22 5.30 -49.05
N LEU A 31 40.91 5.08 -47.76
CA LEU A 31 41.10 6.08 -46.72
C LEU A 31 42.60 6.36 -46.51
N LYS A 32 43.01 7.60 -46.83
CA LYS A 32 44.42 8.03 -46.80
C LYS A 32 45.03 8.04 -45.40
N ASP A 33 44.24 8.38 -44.38
CA ASP A 33 44.67 8.45 -42.98
C ASP A 33 43.59 7.81 -42.09
N LYS A 34 43.86 6.57 -41.67
CA LYS A 34 42.93 5.78 -40.86
C LYS A 34 42.90 6.28 -39.41
N GLU A 35 44.05 6.67 -38.86
CA GLU A 35 44.17 7.13 -37.48
C GLU A 35 43.43 8.46 -37.26
N ALA A 36 43.56 9.39 -38.22
CA ALA A 36 42.83 10.66 -38.18
C ALA A 36 41.31 10.44 -38.27
N ALA A 37 40.84 9.51 -39.11
CA ALA A 37 39.41 9.21 -39.22
C ALA A 37 38.85 8.55 -37.95
N ILE A 38 39.62 7.64 -37.35
CA ILE A 38 39.25 6.98 -36.09
C ILE A 38 39.12 8.02 -34.97
N THR A 39 40.06 8.96 -34.90
CA THR A 39 40.06 10.08 -33.95
C THR A 39 38.86 11.01 -34.18
N ASN A 40 38.64 11.46 -35.41
CA ASN A 40 37.56 12.39 -35.76
C ASN A 40 36.15 11.82 -35.53
N LEU A 41 35.98 10.50 -35.71
CA LEU A 41 34.70 9.83 -35.45
C LEU A 41 34.49 9.51 -33.96
N GLY A 42 35.52 9.70 -33.13
CA GLY A 42 35.50 9.37 -31.71
C GLY A 42 35.29 7.88 -31.45
N LEU A 43 35.81 7.01 -32.33
CA LEU A 43 35.50 5.57 -32.26
C LEU A 43 36.08 4.92 -30.99
N TYR A 44 37.24 5.38 -30.50
CA TYR A 44 37.81 4.91 -29.23
C TYR A 44 37.11 5.47 -27.99
N GLU A 45 36.29 6.52 -28.14
CA GLU A 45 35.43 7.01 -27.06
C GLU A 45 34.07 6.29 -27.04
N LYS A 46 33.63 5.77 -28.18
CA LYS A 46 32.31 5.14 -28.37
C LYS A 46 32.34 3.62 -28.37
N PHE A 47 33.46 2.99 -28.68
CA PHE A 47 33.61 1.54 -28.74
C PHE A 47 34.85 1.10 -27.95
N ILE A 48 34.64 0.08 -27.13
CA ILE A 48 35.71 -0.62 -26.41
C ILE A 48 36.41 -1.55 -27.40
N SER A 49 37.75 -1.61 -27.37
CA SER A 49 38.52 -2.50 -28.25
C SER A 49 38.22 -3.96 -27.96
N LYS A 50 38.39 -4.83 -28.97
CA LYS A 50 38.18 -6.28 -28.80
C LYS A 50 39.12 -6.86 -27.75
N GLU A 51 40.36 -6.41 -27.72
CA GLU A 51 41.35 -6.81 -26.72
C GLU A 51 40.92 -6.36 -25.31
N ALA A 52 40.29 -5.19 -25.17
CA ALA A 52 39.76 -4.73 -23.88
C ALA A 52 38.54 -5.56 -23.42
N LEU A 53 37.65 -5.95 -24.34
CA LEU A 53 36.55 -6.90 -24.06
C LEU A 53 37.08 -8.28 -23.62
N GLU A 54 38.12 -8.79 -24.27
CA GLU A 54 38.72 -10.09 -23.99
C GLU A 54 39.59 -10.09 -22.72
N SER A 55 40.15 -8.93 -22.34
CA SER A 55 40.98 -8.78 -21.14
C SER A 55 40.19 -8.79 -19.81
N GLY A 56 38.86 -8.76 -19.86
CA GLY A 56 38.02 -8.65 -18.66
C GLY A 56 38.08 -7.27 -17.99
N PHE A 57 38.72 -6.27 -18.61
CA PHE A 57 38.83 -4.88 -18.15
C PHE A 57 37.56 -4.07 -18.47
N LEU A 58 36.40 -4.70 -18.47
CA LEU A 58 35.19 -3.94 -18.17
C LEU A 58 35.15 -3.87 -16.64
N PRO A 59 35.28 -2.69 -16.01
CA PRO A 59 34.88 -2.60 -14.61
C PRO A 59 33.44 -3.10 -14.60
N ASP A 60 33.20 -4.19 -13.87
CA ASP A 60 31.86 -4.63 -13.58
C ASP A 60 31.15 -3.35 -13.12
N VAL A 61 30.18 -2.86 -13.90
CA VAL A 61 29.57 -1.55 -13.63
C VAL A 61 28.96 -1.55 -12.22
N PHE A 62 28.77 -2.75 -11.66
CA PHE A 62 28.44 -3.05 -10.28
C PHE A 62 29.43 -4.04 -9.64
N THR A 63 30.65 -3.60 -9.30
CA THR A 63 31.45 -4.34 -8.29
C THR A 63 30.91 -4.05 -6.88
N PRO A 64 31.05 -4.99 -5.91
CA PRO A 64 30.68 -4.73 -4.51
C PRO A 64 31.35 -3.47 -3.92
N ASP A 65 32.54 -3.12 -4.41
CA ASP A 65 33.28 -1.92 -4.00
C ASP A 65 32.59 -0.60 -4.43
N ASN A 66 31.70 -0.67 -5.44
CA ASN A 66 30.94 0.48 -5.93
C ASN A 66 29.60 0.66 -5.18
N ILE A 67 29.27 -0.28 -4.27
CA ILE A 67 28.06 -0.25 -3.47
C ILE A 67 28.30 0.61 -2.22
N VAL A 68 27.87 1.87 -2.29
CA VAL A 68 27.99 2.81 -1.16
C VAL A 68 27.04 2.36 -0.04
N THR A 69 27.62 1.99 1.10
CA THR A 69 26.90 1.63 2.33
C THR A 69 27.47 2.38 3.52
N ASN A 70 26.72 2.43 4.63
CA ASN A 70 27.22 2.99 5.89
C ASN A 70 28.22 2.04 6.57
N SER A 71 28.79 2.46 7.71
CA SER A 71 29.77 1.67 8.49
C SER A 71 29.24 0.33 9.00
N THR A 72 27.93 0.09 8.92
CA THR A 72 27.26 -1.17 9.28
C THR A 72 26.80 -1.98 8.05
N HIS A 73 27.28 -1.64 6.85
CA HIS A 73 26.91 -2.27 5.58
C HIS A 73 25.42 -2.15 5.23
N GLN A 74 24.80 -1.02 5.56
CA GLN A 74 23.40 -0.74 5.24
C GLN A 74 23.28 0.46 4.29
N PHE A 75 22.22 0.45 3.48
CA PHE A 75 21.91 1.50 2.51
C PHE A 75 21.18 2.72 3.10
N VAL A 76 20.76 2.61 4.35
CA VAL A 76 19.91 3.59 5.02
C VAL A 76 20.44 3.80 6.43
N THR A 77 20.44 5.05 6.86
CA THR A 77 20.86 5.44 8.21
C THR A 77 19.80 5.07 9.25
N ASP A 78 20.21 4.94 10.51
CA ASP A 78 19.25 4.70 11.61
C ASP A 78 18.31 5.90 11.81
N GLU A 79 18.76 7.12 11.49
CA GLU A 79 17.92 8.32 11.46
C GLU A 79 16.82 8.23 10.39
N GLU A 80 17.14 7.77 9.18
CA GLU A 80 16.14 7.56 8.12
C GLU A 80 15.15 6.46 8.49
N LYS A 81 15.63 5.34 9.04
CA LYS A 81 14.75 4.27 9.55
C LYS A 81 13.81 4.79 10.63
N ASN A 82 14.34 5.55 11.60
CA ASN A 82 13.53 6.14 12.65
C ASN A 82 12.51 7.13 12.09
N LYS A 83 12.89 7.96 11.11
CA LYS A 83 11.99 8.88 10.42
C LYS A 83 10.85 8.17 9.68
N TRP A 84 11.08 6.97 9.14
CA TRP A 84 10.03 6.21 8.45
C TRP A 84 9.17 5.41 9.42
N ASN A 85 9.78 4.73 10.39
CA ASN A 85 9.11 3.83 11.32
C ASN A 85 8.33 4.58 12.41
N ASN A 86 8.75 5.80 12.78
CA ASN A 86 8.06 6.59 13.82
C ASN A 86 6.95 7.50 13.27
N LYS A 87 6.53 7.35 12.00
CA LYS A 87 5.41 8.13 11.44
C LYS A 87 4.05 7.81 12.08
N LEU A 88 3.90 6.59 12.62
CA LEU A 88 2.65 6.08 13.21
C LEU A 88 2.72 5.89 14.73
N ASN A 89 3.93 5.83 15.32
CA ASN A 89 4.13 5.49 16.73
C ASN A 89 4.15 6.68 17.70
N ALA A 90 3.92 7.90 17.20
CA ALA A 90 3.72 9.08 18.06
C ALA A 90 2.46 9.86 17.65
N PRO A 91 1.26 9.24 17.68
CA PRO A 91 0.05 10.05 17.66
C PRO A 91 0.12 10.98 18.87
N ILE A 92 0.04 12.29 18.62
CA ILE A 92 -0.01 13.24 19.72
C ILE A 92 -1.31 13.01 20.50
N THR A 93 -1.30 13.23 21.82
CA THR A 93 -2.54 13.26 22.59
C THR A 93 -3.50 14.24 21.92
N MET A 94 -4.76 13.84 21.72
CA MET A 94 -5.76 14.70 21.09
C MET A 94 -5.79 16.07 21.81
N GLN A 95 -5.71 17.13 21.02
CA GLN A 95 -5.83 18.52 21.45
C GLN A 95 -7.08 19.13 20.82
N ASP A 96 -7.47 20.33 21.27
CA ASP A 96 -8.60 21.06 20.69
C ASP A 96 -8.50 21.16 19.16
N HIS A 97 -7.28 21.30 18.62
CA HIS A 97 -7.00 21.32 17.19
C HIS A 97 -5.68 20.62 16.83
N LEU A 98 -5.74 19.66 15.90
CA LEU A 98 -4.60 19.04 15.24
C LEU A 98 -4.18 19.87 14.03
N GLU A 99 -2.86 20.00 13.81
CA GLU A 99 -2.33 20.62 12.59
C GLU A 99 -2.68 19.79 11.34
N ASN A 100 -2.60 20.43 10.17
CA ASN A 100 -2.95 19.77 8.92
C ASN A 100 -2.03 18.53 8.66
N ASN A 101 -2.65 17.39 8.41
CA ASN A 101 -2.06 16.05 8.30
C ASN A 101 -1.45 15.46 9.58
N GLN A 102 -1.69 16.07 10.74
CA GLN A 102 -1.23 15.55 12.02
C GLN A 102 -2.21 14.49 12.54
N ILE A 103 -1.69 13.35 12.98
CA ILE A 103 -2.49 12.28 13.58
C ILE A 103 -2.48 12.43 15.10
N GLY A 104 -3.66 12.50 15.70
CA GLY A 104 -3.87 12.50 17.14
C GLY A 104 -4.58 11.25 17.62
N TYR A 105 -4.33 10.85 18.87
CA TYR A 105 -5.06 9.78 19.55
C TYR A 105 -5.78 10.34 20.77
N ASP A 106 -7.08 10.11 20.83
CA ASP A 106 -7.91 10.37 21.98
C ASP A 106 -7.97 9.13 22.86
N SER A 107 -7.26 9.16 23.99
CA SER A 107 -7.23 8.05 24.94
C SER A 107 -8.53 7.88 25.73
N ALA A 108 -9.35 8.93 25.86
CA ALA A 108 -10.62 8.84 26.56
C ALA A 108 -11.65 8.07 25.72
N ASN A 109 -11.67 8.33 24.41
CA ASN A 109 -12.60 7.68 23.48
C ASN A 109 -11.97 6.53 22.69
N SER A 110 -10.66 6.25 22.86
CA SER A 110 -9.89 5.26 22.10
C SER A 110 -9.98 5.43 20.57
N LYS A 111 -9.97 6.69 20.10
CA LYS A 111 -10.17 7.06 18.69
C LYS A 111 -8.95 7.77 18.11
N PHE A 112 -8.70 7.57 16.81
CA PHE A 112 -7.65 8.29 16.08
C PHE A 112 -8.26 9.43 15.26
N TYR A 113 -7.59 10.57 15.18
CA TYR A 113 -8.03 11.72 14.39
C TYR A 113 -6.89 12.18 13.48
N ILE A 114 -7.23 12.83 12.37
CA ILE A 114 -6.33 13.56 11.48
C ILE A 114 -6.76 15.02 11.42
N GLY A 115 -5.84 15.94 11.62
CA GLY A 115 -6.10 17.36 11.37
C GLY A 115 -6.22 17.60 9.87
N LEU A 116 -7.36 18.09 9.40
CA LEU A 116 -7.57 18.50 8.01
C LEU A 116 -8.32 19.83 8.00
N ASN A 117 -7.83 20.82 7.25
CA ASN A 117 -8.49 22.12 7.12
C ASN A 117 -8.88 22.77 8.47
N ASN A 118 -7.98 22.68 9.45
CA ASN A 118 -8.18 23.22 10.81
C ASN A 118 -9.31 22.52 11.62
N GLN A 119 -9.69 21.30 11.23
CA GLN A 119 -10.64 20.45 11.92
C GLN A 119 -10.03 19.08 12.24
N ASN A 120 -10.44 18.49 13.36
CA ASN A 120 -10.07 17.13 13.72
C ASN A 120 -11.05 16.16 13.04
N VAL A 121 -10.59 15.47 12.01
CA VAL A 121 -11.37 14.47 11.28
C VAL A 121 -11.07 13.09 11.86
N LEU A 122 -12.07 12.35 12.29
CA LEU A 122 -11.91 11.01 12.83
C LEU A 122 -11.34 10.05 11.76
N LEU A 123 -10.17 9.46 12.03
CA LEU A 123 -9.55 8.43 11.21
C LEU A 123 -10.12 7.07 11.59
N GLY A 124 -11.02 6.57 10.75
CA GLY A 124 -11.85 5.42 11.10
C GLY A 124 -12.96 5.87 12.04
N GLY A 125 -14.17 6.05 11.49
CA GLY A 125 -15.26 6.68 12.22
C GLY A 125 -16.66 6.29 11.78
N SER A 126 -17.47 5.98 12.78
CA SER A 126 -18.92 6.03 12.92
C SER A 126 -19.87 5.19 12.05
N SER A 127 -19.44 4.57 10.95
CA SER A 127 -20.36 3.76 10.13
C SER A 127 -20.19 2.24 10.22
N CYS A 128 -19.03 1.73 10.64
CA CYS A 128 -18.77 0.29 10.63
C CYS A 128 -18.82 -0.41 11.99
N PHE A 129 -18.63 0.32 13.10
CA PHE A 129 -18.63 -0.28 14.45
C PHE A 129 -19.46 0.47 15.50
N ASP A 130 -19.82 1.75 15.32
CA ASP A 130 -20.65 2.47 16.31
C ASP A 130 -22.06 1.88 16.42
N ASN A 131 -22.55 1.28 15.33
CA ASN A 131 -23.80 0.56 15.30
C ASN A 131 -23.67 -0.91 15.71
N ILE A 132 -22.47 -1.40 16.07
CA ILE A 132 -22.25 -2.78 16.45
C ILE A 132 -21.85 -2.84 17.92
N ILE A 133 -22.59 -3.61 18.72
CA ILE A 133 -22.24 -3.90 20.13
C ILE A 133 -22.02 -5.40 20.27
N VAL A 134 -20.98 -5.77 20.99
CA VAL A 134 -20.74 -7.15 21.42
C VAL A 134 -21.05 -7.26 22.91
N VAL A 135 -21.99 -8.14 23.27
CA VAL A 135 -22.42 -8.37 24.66
C VAL A 135 -22.25 -9.84 25.01
N ASN A 136 -21.78 -10.13 26.22
CA ASN A 136 -21.72 -11.51 26.72
C ASN A 136 -22.96 -11.81 27.56
N GLY A 137 -23.46 -13.03 27.46
CA GLY A 137 -24.57 -13.52 28.27
C GLY A 137 -24.37 -14.99 28.65
N PHE A 138 -25.32 -15.54 29.40
CA PHE A 138 -25.24 -16.91 29.89
C PHE A 138 -26.58 -17.62 29.72
N PHE A 139 -26.59 -18.76 29.03
CA PHE A 139 -27.80 -19.56 28.88
C PHE A 139 -28.16 -20.27 30.18
N SER A 140 -29.42 -20.15 30.58
CA SER A 140 -30.00 -20.93 31.69
C SER A 140 -30.54 -22.30 31.25
N GLY A 141 -30.55 -22.58 29.94
CA GLY A 141 -31.11 -23.78 29.33
C GLY A 141 -32.64 -23.87 29.41
N ASN A 142 -33.21 -24.94 28.85
CA ASN A 142 -34.63 -25.30 28.95
C ASN A 142 -35.60 -24.16 28.57
N SER A 143 -35.30 -23.47 27.48
CA SER A 143 -36.10 -22.36 26.93
C SER A 143 -36.23 -21.14 27.86
N GLN A 144 -35.41 -21.04 28.91
CA GLN A 144 -35.40 -19.86 29.76
C GLN A 144 -34.68 -18.71 29.04
N PRO A 145 -35.32 -17.53 28.87
CA PRO A 145 -34.70 -16.40 28.19
C PRO A 145 -33.58 -15.80 29.03
N THR A 146 -32.49 -15.46 28.34
CA THR A 146 -31.51 -14.50 28.84
C THR A 146 -31.89 -13.13 28.29
N VAL A 147 -32.17 -12.18 29.18
CA VAL A 147 -32.62 -10.83 28.78
C VAL A 147 -31.46 -9.84 28.92
N ILE A 148 -31.13 -9.19 27.83
CA ILE A 148 -30.15 -8.11 27.76
C ILE A 148 -30.93 -6.80 27.62
N ARG A 149 -30.62 -5.81 28.47
CA ARG A 149 -31.23 -4.47 28.40
C ARG A 149 -30.64 -3.70 27.21
N ASN A 150 -31.51 -3.07 26.42
CA ASN A 150 -31.07 -2.18 25.34
C ASN A 150 -30.79 -0.77 25.89
N ASN A 151 -29.59 -0.25 25.61
CA ASN A 151 -29.14 1.09 26.03
C ASN A 151 -28.68 1.95 24.84
N LYS A 152 -29.23 1.70 23.64
CA LYS A 152 -28.92 2.50 22.46
C LYS A 152 -30.01 3.51 22.15
N PHE A 153 -29.60 4.73 21.85
CA PHE A 153 -30.48 5.87 21.61
C PHE A 153 -30.25 6.47 20.22
N ASN A 154 -31.24 7.20 19.72
CA ASN A 154 -31.06 8.13 18.60
C ASN A 154 -30.59 9.51 19.11
N GLU A 155 -30.27 10.41 18.20
CA GLU A 155 -29.88 11.80 18.52
C GLU A 155 -30.96 12.58 19.31
N ALA A 156 -32.22 12.13 19.26
CA ALA A 156 -33.33 12.70 20.02
C ALA A 156 -33.50 12.09 21.43
N GLY A 157 -32.59 11.21 21.87
CA GLY A 157 -32.62 10.57 23.19
C GLY A 157 -33.69 9.48 23.34
N GLN A 158 -34.18 8.92 22.23
CA GLN A 158 -35.17 7.82 22.23
C GLN A 158 -34.47 6.48 21.98
N LEU A 159 -34.89 5.44 22.69
CA LEU A 159 -34.39 4.08 22.48
C LEU A 159 -34.67 3.60 21.05
N ILE A 160 -33.70 2.92 20.45
CA ILE A 160 -33.79 2.40 19.09
C ILE A 160 -33.76 0.87 19.08
N THR A 161 -34.60 0.27 18.25
CA THR A 161 -34.61 -1.19 18.05
C THR A 161 -33.36 -1.64 17.28
N PRO A 162 -32.73 -2.77 17.66
CA PRO A 162 -31.74 -3.41 16.82
C PRO A 162 -32.27 -3.76 15.42
N VAL A 163 -31.40 -3.68 14.42
CA VAL A 163 -31.67 -4.17 13.06
C VAL A 163 -31.44 -5.67 12.98
N PHE A 164 -30.38 -6.14 13.63
CA PHE A 164 -29.95 -7.53 13.56
C PHE A 164 -29.26 -7.94 14.87
N VAL A 165 -29.46 -9.19 15.26
CA VAL A 165 -28.81 -9.78 16.44
C VAL A 165 -28.37 -11.19 16.07
N ASP A 166 -27.08 -11.47 16.27
CA ASP A 166 -26.49 -12.80 16.12
C ASP A 166 -25.93 -13.30 17.44
N VAL A 167 -25.97 -14.61 17.65
CA VAL A 167 -25.57 -15.24 18.92
C VAL A 167 -24.66 -16.42 18.64
N GLN A 168 -23.48 -16.39 19.26
CA GLN A 168 -22.47 -17.42 19.17
C GLN A 168 -22.14 -17.97 20.56
N CYS A 169 -22.15 -19.29 20.72
CA CYS A 169 -21.67 -19.92 21.95
C CYS A 169 -20.13 -19.83 22.01
N VAL A 170 -19.58 -19.42 23.15
CA VAL A 170 -18.13 -19.15 23.29
C VAL A 170 -17.38 -20.20 24.11
N GLU A 171 -18.10 -21.01 24.89
CA GLU A 171 -17.51 -22.07 25.69
C GLU A 171 -18.36 -23.33 25.64
N TYR A 172 -17.73 -24.48 25.84
CA TYR A 172 -18.44 -25.75 26.03
C TYR A 172 -18.30 -26.19 27.48
N THR A 173 -19.34 -25.95 28.27
CA THR A 173 -19.31 -26.20 29.73
C THR A 173 -20.04 -27.50 30.08
N ALA A 174 -21.30 -27.68 29.65
CA ALA A 174 -22.09 -28.92 29.76
C ALA A 174 -23.48 -28.77 29.10
N GLY A 175 -24.12 -29.90 28.74
CA GLY A 175 -25.48 -29.97 28.17
C GLY A 175 -25.53 -29.91 26.64
N ASP A 176 -26.72 -30.09 26.08
CA ASP A 176 -26.95 -30.09 24.63
C ASP A 176 -27.50 -28.74 24.19
N LEU A 177 -26.89 -28.16 23.16
CA LEU A 177 -27.40 -26.94 22.53
C LEU A 177 -28.62 -27.31 21.69
N GLY A 178 -29.75 -26.66 21.97
CA GLY A 178 -30.95 -26.80 21.15
C GLY A 178 -31.02 -25.72 20.09
N GLU A 179 -32.24 -25.43 19.66
CA GLU A 179 -32.50 -24.29 18.80
C GLU A 179 -32.29 -22.99 19.58
N VAL A 180 -31.42 -22.14 19.04
CA VAL A 180 -31.21 -20.78 19.55
C VAL A 180 -32.13 -19.84 18.78
N SER A 181 -32.93 -19.07 19.51
CA SER A 181 -33.77 -18.03 18.91
C SER A 181 -33.60 -16.72 19.64
N VAL A 182 -33.80 -15.62 18.90
CA VAL A 182 -33.62 -14.27 19.41
C VAL A 182 -34.87 -13.47 19.09
N SER A 183 -35.37 -12.73 20.07
CA SER A 183 -36.40 -11.72 19.89
C SER A 183 -35.95 -10.40 20.50
N TYR A 184 -36.27 -9.28 19.87
CA TYR A 184 -35.81 -7.97 20.33
C TYR A 184 -36.87 -6.88 20.11
N THR A 185 -36.92 -5.96 21.07
CA THR A 185 -37.75 -4.76 21.07
C THR A 185 -36.87 -3.52 21.23
N THR A 186 -37.48 -2.35 21.34
CA THR A 186 -36.78 -1.11 21.71
C THR A 186 -36.11 -1.19 23.07
N ASP A 187 -36.61 -2.03 24.00
CA ASP A 187 -36.17 -2.02 25.40
C ASP A 187 -35.30 -3.21 25.79
N SER A 188 -35.44 -4.34 25.08
CA SER A 188 -34.81 -5.59 25.48
C SER A 188 -34.49 -6.51 24.30
N ILE A 189 -33.46 -7.32 24.47
CA ILE A 189 -33.06 -8.41 23.58
C ILE A 189 -33.16 -9.70 24.41
N SER A 190 -34.04 -10.60 24.00
CA SER A 190 -34.27 -11.90 24.66
C SER A 190 -33.69 -13.02 23.80
N ILE A 191 -32.82 -13.82 24.40
CA ILE A 191 -32.13 -14.92 23.73
C ILE A 191 -32.54 -16.24 24.40
N TYR A 192 -32.99 -17.19 23.60
CA TYR A 192 -33.51 -18.48 24.04
C TYR A 192 -32.62 -19.61 23.53
N ASN A 193 -32.55 -20.69 24.31
CA ASN A 193 -31.98 -21.97 23.91
C ASN A 193 -32.96 -23.06 24.34
N THR A 194 -33.47 -23.87 23.40
CA THR A 194 -34.42 -24.95 23.73
C THR A 194 -33.76 -26.18 24.35
N GLY A 195 -32.44 -26.30 24.24
CA GLY A 195 -31.66 -27.39 24.79
C GLY A 195 -31.31 -27.21 26.27
N SER A 196 -30.65 -28.22 26.84
CA SER A 196 -30.22 -28.23 28.24
C SER A 196 -28.90 -27.49 28.49
N PHE A 197 -28.23 -27.01 27.43
CA PHE A 197 -26.95 -26.32 27.53
C PHE A 197 -27.02 -25.08 28.43
N THR A 198 -26.12 -25.05 29.42
CA THR A 198 -25.89 -23.91 30.32
C THR A 198 -24.44 -23.46 30.16
N GLY A 199 -24.25 -22.31 29.53
CA GLY A 199 -22.92 -21.78 29.25
C GLY A 199 -22.94 -20.38 28.65
N SER A 200 -21.77 -19.78 28.57
CA SER A 200 -21.60 -18.43 28.07
C SER A 200 -21.79 -18.35 26.55
N PHE A 201 -22.42 -17.27 26.12
CA PHE A 201 -22.53 -16.89 24.71
C PHE A 201 -22.09 -15.44 24.53
N GLN A 202 -21.74 -15.12 23.31
CA GLN A 202 -21.49 -13.77 22.84
C GLN A 202 -22.57 -13.39 21.82
N CYS A 203 -23.04 -12.16 21.92
CA CYS A 203 -24.11 -11.61 21.11
C CYS A 203 -23.59 -10.39 20.35
N LEU A 204 -23.74 -10.41 19.03
CA LEU A 204 -23.46 -9.29 18.13
C LEU A 204 -24.77 -8.57 17.83
N ILE A 205 -24.87 -7.31 18.23
CA ILE A 205 -26.08 -6.49 18.06
C ILE A 205 -25.76 -5.37 17.07
N VAL A 206 -26.54 -5.28 16.00
CA VAL A 206 -26.39 -4.26 14.96
C VAL A 206 -27.57 -3.30 15.02
N TYR A 207 -27.28 -2.00 15.06
CA TYR A 207 -28.24 -0.90 15.12
C TYR A 207 -28.28 -0.12 13.79
N PRO A 208 -29.28 0.74 13.61
CA PRO A 208 -29.28 1.72 12.53
C PRO A 208 -28.09 2.69 12.65
N LEU A 209 -27.66 3.24 11.51
CA LEU A 209 -26.67 4.32 11.44
C LEU A 209 -27.22 5.58 12.15
N GLY A 210 -26.33 6.34 12.80
CA GLY A 210 -26.73 7.50 13.63
C GLY A 210 -27.20 7.14 15.03
N SER A 211 -26.96 5.89 15.47
CA SER A 211 -27.18 5.46 16.84
C SER A 211 -26.07 5.98 17.76
N VAL A 212 -26.46 6.49 18.92
CA VAL A 212 -25.53 6.98 19.95
C VAL A 212 -25.52 6.02 21.14
N ASN A 213 -24.36 5.87 21.76
CA ASN A 213 -24.26 5.23 23.08
C ASN A 213 -24.80 6.20 24.13
N GLU A 214 -25.36 5.65 25.21
CA GLU A 214 -25.62 6.40 26.45
C GLU A 214 -24.30 6.89 27.08
#